data_AF-A0A7S2WV10-F1
#
_entry.id   AF-A0A7S2WV10-F1
#
_cell.length_a   1.000
_cell.length_b   1.000
_cell.length_c   1.000
_cell.angle_alpha   90.00
_cell.angle_beta   90.00
_cell.angle_gamma   90.00
#
_symmetry.space_group_name_H-M   'P 1'
#
loop_
_entity.id
_entity.type
_entity.pdbx_description
1 polymer ?
#
loop_
_entity_poly.entity_id
_entity_poly.type
_entity_poly.pdbx_seq_one_letter_code
_entity_poly.pdbx_strand_id
1 'polypeptide(L)'
;LLAGLRLVDPDAAEEDADLELELEVEDGLLLVVDQRLFDRPARLFLLEGGDDEPSRRLKVRGTVEHLNRALASLHYVPPRHWTTAAVGRSDSLHLFVTDLGASGAGGPMTATALAAIEVAQGMNDA
;
A
#
# COMPACT_ATOMS: atom_id res chain seq x y z
N LEU A 1 -6.96 10.00 -0.60
CA LEU A 1 -6.21 9.24 -1.63
C LEU A 1 -4.72 9.48 -1.42
N LEU A 2 -3.92 8.41 -1.30
CA LEU A 2 -2.47 8.49 -1.31
C LEU A 2 -1.99 8.46 -2.76
N ALA A 3 -1.49 9.59 -3.27
CA ALA A 3 -1.03 9.71 -4.65
C ALA A 3 0.50 9.69 -4.74
N GLY A 4 1.04 9.21 -5.87
CA GLY A 4 2.47 9.28 -6.17
C GLY A 4 3.29 8.05 -5.80
N LEU A 5 2.67 7.01 -5.24
CA LEU A 5 3.32 5.72 -4.99
C LEU A 5 3.26 4.85 -6.24
N ARG A 6 4.42 4.37 -6.70
CA ARG A 6 4.54 3.47 -7.84
C ARG A 6 5.70 2.51 -7.64
N LEU A 7 5.44 1.23 -7.90
CA LEU A 7 6.45 0.18 -7.99
C LEU A 7 7.00 0.12 -9.42
N VAL A 8 8.33 0.05 -9.51
CA VAL A 8 9.07 -0.14 -10.77
C VAL A 8 10.09 -1.24 -10.53
N ASP A 9 9.78 -2.41 -11.06
CA ASP A 9 10.68 -3.55 -11.09
C ASP A 9 10.66 -4.09 -12.52
N PRO A 10 11.70 -3.82 -13.33
CA PRO A 10 11.73 -4.23 -14.73
C PRO A 10 11.68 -5.75 -14.90
N ASP A 11 12.39 -6.49 -14.07
CA ASP A 11 12.52 -7.95 -14.19
C ASP A 11 11.20 -8.63 -13.81
N ALA A 12 10.60 -8.24 -12.68
CA ALA A 12 9.31 -8.76 -12.27
C ALA A 12 8.16 -8.34 -13.21
N ALA A 13 8.27 -7.16 -13.85
CA ALA A 13 7.29 -6.72 -14.84
C ALA A 13 7.41 -7.48 -16.17
N GLU A 14 8.63 -7.88 -16.58
CA GLU A 14 8.85 -8.65 -17.79
C GLU A 14 8.43 -10.13 -17.63
N GLU A 15 8.65 -10.71 -16.44
CA GLU A 15 8.35 -12.12 -16.17
C GLU A 15 6.92 -12.35 -15.60
N ASP A 16 6.11 -11.31 -15.44
CA ASP A 16 4.80 -11.36 -14.77
C ASP A 16 4.90 -12.00 -13.37
N ALA A 17 6.02 -11.74 -12.69
CA ALA A 17 6.34 -12.33 -11.40
C ALA A 17 5.58 -11.64 -10.27
N ASP A 18 5.19 -12.42 -9.27
CA ASP A 18 4.53 -11.90 -8.09
C ASP A 18 5.55 -11.25 -7.14
N LEU A 19 5.27 -10.01 -6.74
CA LEU A 19 5.93 -9.35 -5.63
C LEU A 19 5.03 -9.40 -4.40
N GLU A 20 5.64 -9.36 -3.22
CA GLU A 20 4.94 -9.15 -1.96
C GLU A 20 5.21 -7.72 -1.48
N LEU A 21 4.12 -6.98 -1.28
CA LEU A 21 4.11 -5.62 -0.78
C LEU A 21 3.48 -5.60 0.61
N GLU A 22 4.17 -4.94 1.52
CA GLU A 22 3.76 -4.69 2.88
C GLU A 22 3.70 -3.18 3.12
N LEU A 23 2.59 -2.74 3.69
CA LEU A 23 2.27 -1.35 3.98
C LEU A 23 1.91 -1.24 5.45
N GLU A 24 2.48 -0.27 6.15
CA GLU A 24 2.19 -0.04 7.57
C GLU A 24 2.17 1.46 7.88
N VAL A 25 1.15 1.90 8.61
CA VAL A 25 1.03 3.29 9.10
C VAL A 25 1.16 3.37 10.61
N GLU A 26 1.75 4.46 11.11
CA GLU A 26 2.02 4.62 12.54
C GLU A 26 0.78 5.02 13.33
N ASP A 27 -0.10 5.89 12.81
CA ASP A 27 -1.26 6.40 13.55
C ASP A 27 -2.61 5.92 13.00
N GLY A 28 -2.83 6.09 11.70
CA GLY A 28 -4.13 5.86 11.06
C GLY A 28 -4.35 4.43 10.60
N LEU A 29 -5.22 4.28 9.60
CA LEU A 29 -5.53 3.01 8.95
C LEU A 29 -5.43 3.19 7.42
N LEU A 30 -5.24 2.07 6.73
CA LEU A 30 -5.20 1.98 5.27
C LEU A 30 -6.40 1.18 4.77
N LEU A 31 -6.96 1.61 3.65
CA LEU A 31 -8.06 0.93 2.97
C LEU A 31 -7.81 0.92 1.46
N VAL A 32 -7.91 -0.26 0.84
CA VAL A 32 -7.95 -0.39 -0.63
C VAL A 32 -9.41 -0.22 -1.05
N VAL A 33 -9.74 0.83 -1.82
CA VAL A 33 -11.16 1.10 -2.13
C VAL A 33 -11.66 0.35 -3.38
N ASP A 34 -10.77 -0.07 -4.27
CA ASP A 34 -11.15 -0.84 -5.47
C ASP A 34 -11.14 -2.34 -5.17
N GLN A 35 -12.27 -2.83 -4.65
CA GLN A 35 -12.45 -4.25 -4.29
C GLN A 35 -12.38 -5.20 -5.49
N ARG A 36 -12.58 -4.67 -6.71
CA ARG A 36 -12.52 -5.48 -7.94
C ARG A 36 -11.12 -6.03 -8.21
N LEU A 37 -10.11 -5.48 -7.54
CA LEU A 37 -8.73 -5.99 -7.63
C LEU A 37 -8.60 -7.39 -7.02
N PHE A 38 -9.50 -7.78 -6.12
CA PHE A 38 -9.53 -9.09 -5.46
C PHE A 38 -10.57 -10.06 -6.07
N ASP A 39 -11.32 -9.65 -7.10
CA ASP A 39 -12.33 -10.48 -7.77
C ASP A 39 -11.69 -11.58 -8.64
N ARG A 40 -12.31 -12.76 -8.69
CA ARG A 40 -11.78 -13.93 -9.41
C ARG A 40 -11.85 -13.81 -10.95
N PRO A 41 -10.82 -14.24 -11.70
CA PRO A 41 -9.52 -14.70 -11.20
C PRO A 41 -8.63 -13.52 -10.79
N ALA A 42 -8.40 -13.37 -9.49
CA ALA A 42 -7.62 -12.27 -8.94
C ALA A 42 -6.14 -12.58 -9.14
N ARG A 43 -5.39 -11.57 -9.60
CA ARG A 43 -3.93 -11.56 -9.61
C ARG A 43 -3.34 -10.69 -8.49
N LEU A 44 -4.20 -10.34 -7.53
CA LEU A 44 -3.85 -9.68 -6.28
C LEU A 44 -4.43 -10.50 -5.14
N PHE A 45 -3.57 -10.89 -4.20
CA PHE A 45 -3.91 -11.68 -3.04
C PHE A 45 -3.67 -10.86 -1.79
N LEU A 46 -4.70 -10.69 -0.96
CA LEU A 46 -4.55 -10.13 0.37
C LEU A 46 -4.09 -11.23 1.33
N LEU A 47 -2.93 -11.00 1.95
CA LEU A 47 -2.30 -11.91 2.91
C LEU A 47 -2.50 -11.44 4.36
N GLU A 48 -2.59 -10.13 4.58
CA GLU A 48 -2.85 -9.50 5.88
C GLU A 48 -3.61 -8.19 5.71
N GLY A 49 -4.49 -7.89 6.67
CA GLY A 49 -5.40 -6.76 6.66
C GLY A 49 -6.77 -7.12 6.08
N GLY A 50 -7.78 -6.31 6.37
CA GLY A 50 -9.13 -6.45 5.83
C GLY A 50 -9.20 -6.02 4.37
N ASP A 51 -9.92 -6.76 3.55
CA ASP A 51 -10.22 -6.41 2.16
C ASP A 51 -11.14 -5.19 2.12
N ASP A 52 -12.18 -5.16 2.97
CA ASP A 52 -13.13 -4.06 3.10
C ASP A 52 -13.03 -3.28 4.42
N GLU A 53 -12.17 -3.71 5.35
CA GLU A 53 -11.96 -3.06 6.64
C GLU A 53 -10.62 -2.29 6.71
N PRO A 54 -10.64 -1.00 7.10
CA PRO A 54 -9.42 -0.23 7.26
C PRO A 54 -8.48 -0.88 8.29
N SER A 55 -7.22 -1.08 7.90
CA SER A 55 -6.23 -1.81 8.68
C SER A 55 -4.94 -1.02 8.81
N ARG A 56 -4.25 -1.09 9.96
CA ARG A 56 -2.93 -0.42 10.13
C ARG A 56 -1.87 -1.00 9.21
N ARG A 57 -2.01 -2.28 8.90
CA ARG A 57 -1.08 -3.10 8.17
C ARG A 57 -1.81 -3.80 7.03
N LEU A 58 -1.27 -3.69 5.83
CA LEU A 58 -1.75 -4.40 4.65
C LEU A 58 -0.59 -5.19 4.07
N LYS A 59 -0.82 -6.48 3.82
CA LYS A 59 0.14 -7.33 3.12
C LYS A 59 -0.56 -7.90 1.90
N VAL A 60 -0.07 -7.54 0.73
CA VAL A 60 -0.65 -7.95 -0.56
C VAL A 60 0.42 -8.57 -1.43
N ARG A 61 0.02 -9.55 -2.25
CA ARG A 61 0.90 -10.20 -3.22
C ARG A 61 0.28 -10.16 -4.61
N GLY A 62 1.09 -9.85 -5.60
CA GLY A 62 0.67 -9.90 -7.00
C GLY A 62 1.71 -9.29 -7.92
N THR A 63 1.39 -9.28 -9.20
CA THR A 63 2.22 -8.64 -10.25
C THR A 63 2.40 -7.14 -9.99
N VAL A 64 3.47 -6.56 -10.55
CA VAL A 64 3.75 -5.11 -10.49
C VAL A 64 2.56 -4.26 -10.96
N GLU A 65 1.84 -4.70 -12.00
CA GLU A 65 0.66 -4.01 -12.51
C GLU A 65 -0.47 -3.97 -11.46
N HIS A 66 -0.82 -5.12 -10.89
CA HIS A 66 -1.92 -5.22 -9.93
C HIS A 66 -1.61 -4.50 -8.61
N LEU A 67 -0.35 -4.57 -8.15
CA LEU A 67 0.09 -3.82 -6.98
C LEU A 67 0.02 -2.30 -7.22
N ASN A 68 0.41 -1.82 -8.40
CA ASN A 68 0.28 -0.40 -8.75
C ASN A 68 -1.17 0.07 -8.79
N ARG A 69 -2.11 -0.78 -9.24
CA ARG A 69 -3.54 -0.47 -9.17
C ARG A 69 -4.05 -0.44 -7.73
N ALA A 70 -3.59 -1.35 -6.87
CA ALA A 70 -3.91 -1.34 -5.45
C ALA A 70 -3.42 -0.05 -4.79
N LEU A 71 -2.15 0.32 -5.00
CA LEU A 71 -1.56 1.58 -4.53
C LEU A 71 -2.33 2.81 -5.02
N ALA A 72 -2.76 2.82 -6.29
CA ALA A 72 -3.55 3.91 -6.87
C ALA A 72 -4.97 4.03 -6.28
N SER A 73 -5.47 2.99 -5.61
CA SER A 73 -6.76 2.99 -4.91
C SER A 73 -6.61 3.13 -3.38
N LEU A 74 -5.38 3.25 -2.88
CA LEU A 74 -5.11 3.26 -1.44
C LEU A 74 -5.57 4.56 -0.78
N HIS A 75 -6.37 4.41 0.28
CA HIS A 75 -6.89 5.49 1.09
C HIS A 75 -6.34 5.40 2.50
N TYR A 76 -5.86 6.53 3.00
CA TYR A 76 -5.56 6.72 4.40
C TYR A 76 -6.82 7.15 5.15
N VAL A 77 -7.11 6.48 6.25
CA VAL A 77 -8.19 6.80 7.18
C VAL A 77 -7.55 7.35 8.45
N PRO A 78 -7.60 8.67 8.70
CA PRO A 78 -7.02 9.27 9.90
C PRO A 78 -7.76 8.81 11.16
N PRO A 79 -7.10 8.82 12.33
CA PRO A 79 -7.79 8.67 13.61
C PRO A 79 -8.90 9.72 13.79
N ARG A 80 -9.90 9.41 14.62
CA ARG A 80 -10.98 10.38 14.93
C ARG A 80 -10.38 11.67 15.51
N HIS A 81 -10.88 12.82 15.04
CA HIS A 81 -10.44 14.16 15.45
C HIS A 81 -8.96 14.45 15.18
N TRP A 82 -8.33 13.72 14.24
CA TRP A 82 -6.94 13.92 13.86
C TRP A 82 -6.84 14.65 12.52
N THR A 83 -5.99 15.67 12.48
CA THR A 83 -5.51 16.30 11.26
C THR A 83 -4.05 16.70 11.49
N THR A 84 -3.24 16.75 10.44
CA THR A 84 -1.83 17.18 10.56
C THR A 84 -1.73 18.58 11.18
N ALA A 85 -2.68 19.46 10.85
CA ALA A 85 -2.77 20.79 11.46
C ALA A 85 -3.12 20.76 12.96
N ALA A 86 -4.01 19.86 13.39
CA ALA A 86 -4.46 19.76 14.79
C ALA A 86 -3.40 19.13 15.71
N VAL A 87 -2.69 18.10 15.25
CA VAL A 87 -1.63 17.45 16.04
C VAL A 87 -0.23 18.03 15.80
N GLY A 88 -0.04 18.82 14.74
CA GLY A 88 1.25 19.43 14.40
C GLY A 88 2.30 18.44 13.89
N ARG A 89 1.89 17.24 13.45
CA ARG A 89 2.77 16.20 12.89
C ARG A 89 2.07 15.37 11.81
N SER A 90 2.86 14.86 10.88
CA SER A 90 2.43 13.93 9.83
C SER A 90 2.42 12.49 10.35
N ASP A 91 1.63 11.62 9.73
CA ASP A 91 1.74 10.16 9.93
C ASP A 91 2.80 9.60 8.98
N SER A 92 3.37 8.44 9.28
CA SER A 92 4.40 7.78 8.46
C SER A 92 3.83 6.53 7.83
N LEU A 93 3.93 6.41 6.51
CA LEU A 93 3.69 5.18 5.76
C LEU A 93 5.03 4.51 5.48
N HIS A 94 5.19 3.32 6.03
CA HIS A 94 6.29 2.40 5.74
C HIS A 94 5.85 1.45 4.64
N LEU A 95 6.61 1.41 3.55
CA LEU A 95 6.45 0.45 2.46
C LEU A 95 7.64 -0.49 2.45
N PHE A 96 7.36 -1.79 2.38
CA PHE A 96 8.35 -2.83 2.17
C PHE A 96 7.91 -3.73 1.02
N VAL A 97 8.80 -4.00 0.08
CA VAL A 97 8.55 -4.86 -1.08
C VAL A 97 9.62 -5.93 -1.12
N THR A 98 9.23 -7.16 -1.42
CA THR A 98 10.14 -8.27 -1.71
C THR A 98 9.70 -9.01 -2.96
N ASP A 99 10.68 -9.41 -3.76
CA ASP A 99 10.49 -10.29 -4.92
C ASP A 99 10.36 -11.78 -4.56
N LEU A 100 10.44 -12.14 -3.26
CA LEU A 100 10.40 -13.52 -2.79
C LEU A 100 11.47 -14.44 -3.44
N GLY A 101 12.53 -13.86 -4.01
CA GLY A 101 13.53 -14.57 -4.80
C GLY A 101 13.15 -14.80 -6.27
N ALA A 102 12.14 -14.11 -6.79
CA ALA A 102 11.78 -14.11 -8.20
C ALA A 102 12.69 -13.16 -9.00
N SER A 103 13.74 -13.77 -9.58
CA SER A 103 14.63 -13.27 -10.66
C SER A 103 15.98 -12.62 -10.25
N GLY A 104 17.01 -12.92 -11.07
CA GLY A 104 18.39 -12.47 -10.93
C GLY A 104 19.33 -13.39 -10.12
N ALA A 105 20.60 -13.52 -10.52
CA ALA A 105 21.63 -14.32 -9.84
C ALA A 105 21.98 -13.85 -8.40
N GLY A 106 21.27 -12.85 -7.88
CA GLY A 106 21.52 -12.17 -6.61
C GLY A 106 20.67 -12.65 -5.42
N GLY A 107 19.65 -13.49 -5.63
CA GLY A 107 18.73 -13.89 -4.56
C GLY A 107 17.66 -12.83 -4.24
N PRO A 108 16.87 -12.99 -3.16
CA PRO A 108 15.75 -12.11 -2.87
C PRO A 108 16.19 -10.65 -2.68
N MET A 109 15.63 -9.74 -3.47
CA MET A 109 15.81 -8.30 -3.29
C MET A 109 14.64 -7.71 -2.52
N THR A 110 14.94 -6.70 -1.72
CA THR A 110 13.96 -5.95 -0.95
C THR A 110 14.12 -4.46 -1.21
N ALA A 111 13.00 -3.75 -1.25
CA ALA A 111 12.96 -2.29 -1.33
C ALA A 111 12.14 -1.75 -0.16
N THR A 112 12.65 -0.70 0.48
CA THR A 112 11.95 0.02 1.55
C THR A 112 11.77 1.46 1.15
N ALA A 113 10.56 1.99 1.32
CA ALA A 113 10.26 3.40 1.13
C ALA A 113 9.49 3.94 2.33
N LEU A 114 9.77 5.19 2.70
CA LEU A 114 9.07 5.90 3.76
C LEU A 114 8.42 7.14 3.15
N ALA A 115 7.11 7.28 3.36
CA ALA A 115 6.34 8.41 2.87
C ALA A 115 5.60 9.09 4.04
N ALA A 116 5.71 10.42 4.13
CA ALA A 116 4.92 11.19 5.09
C ALA A 116 3.50 11.37 4.56
N ILE A 117 2.51 11.15 5.43
CA ILE A 117 1.09 11.38 5.16
C ILE A 117 0.66 12.67 5.86
N GLU A 118 0.19 13.62 5.06
CA GLU A 118 -0.38 14.87 5.54
C GLU A 118 -1.88 14.93 5.26
N VAL A 119 -2.66 15.19 6.31
CA VAL A 119 -4.10 15.49 6.22
C VAL A 119 -4.29 16.95 6.56
N ALA A 120 -4.32 17.79 5.51
CA ALA A 120 -4.34 19.25 5.61
C ALA A 120 -5.68 19.84 6.06
N GLN A 121 -6.78 19.09 5.94
CA GLN A 121 -8.12 19.49 6.36
C GLN A 121 -8.81 18.29 6.99
N GLY A 122 -9.41 18.47 8.16
CA GLY A 122 -10.39 17.51 8.65
C GLY A 122 -11.60 17.60 7.73
N MET A 123 -12.01 16.48 7.13
CA MET A 123 -13.36 16.38 6.58
C MET A 123 -14.30 16.40 7.78
N ASN A 124 -14.59 17.59 8.26
CA ASN A 124 -15.54 17.81 9.34
C ASN A 124 -16.90 17.67 8.69
N ASP A 125 -17.49 16.48 8.79
CA ASP A 125 -18.89 16.28 8.47
C ASP A 125 -19.70 17.19 9.41
N ALA A 126 -20.27 18.26 8.85
CA ALA A 126 -21.06 19.27 9.55
C ALA A 126 -22.51 18.82 9.75
#